data_AF-A0A8J7LDN2-F1
#
_entry.id   AF-A0A8J7LDN2-F1
#
_cell.length_a   1.000
_cell.length_b   1.000
_cell.length_c   1.000
_cell.angle_alpha   90.00
_cell.angle_beta   90.00
_cell.angle_gamma   90.00
#
_symmetry.space_group_name_H-M   'P 1'
#
loop_
_entity.id
_entity.type
_entity.pdbx_description
1 polymer ?
#
loop_
_entity_poly.entity_id
_entity_poly.type
_entity_poly.pdbx_seq_one_letter_code
_entity_poly.pdbx_strand_id
1 'polypeptide(L)' 'MAIFRQYIAPLLVVLVFLFALVAVSARIFLPSDMAAPAPIEEVGGNFSPTHVKPPVVNDSAS' A
#
# COMPACT_ATOMS: atom_id res chain seq x y z
N MET A 1 5.31 38.42 -29.75
CA MET A 1 4.16 38.03 -28.90
C MET A 1 4.61 37.74 -27.46
N ALA A 2 5.15 38.74 -26.76
CA ALA A 2 5.73 38.54 -25.44
C ALA A 2 4.66 38.52 -24.33
N ILE A 3 3.62 39.36 -24.45
CA ILE A 3 2.56 39.52 -23.44
C ILE A 3 1.82 38.21 -23.16
N PHE A 4 1.50 37.45 -24.22
CA PHE A 4 0.78 36.19 -24.07
C PHE A 4 1.57 35.18 -23.24
N ARG A 5 2.86 35.01 -23.56
CA ARG A 5 3.72 34.09 -22.81
C ARG A 5 4.15 34.63 -21.44
N GLN A 6 4.23 35.95 -21.27
CA GLN A 6 4.75 36.55 -20.04
C GLN A 6 3.70 36.65 -18.92
N TYR A 7 2.41 36.66 -19.26
CA TYR A 7 1.33 36.68 -18.26
C TYR A 7 0.45 35.44 -18.31
N ILE A 8 -0.01 35.01 -19.49
CA ILE A 8 -0.90 33.84 -19.58
C ILE A 8 -0.15 32.56 -19.24
N ALA A 9 1.07 32.35 -19.75
CA ALA A 9 1.81 31.13 -19.42
C ALA A 9 2.08 30.95 -17.91
N PRO A 10 2.60 31.95 -17.17
CA PRO A 10 2.76 31.81 -15.73
C PRO A 10 1.43 31.70 -14.98
N LEU A 11 0.36 32.36 -15.41
CA LEU A 11 -0.97 32.16 -14.82
C LEU A 11 -1.46 30.72 -14.99
N LEU A 12 -1.31 30.14 -16.19
CA LEU A 12 -1.68 28.76 -16.45
C LEU A 12 -0.86 27.77 -15.63
N VAL A 13 0.44 28.03 -15.45
CA VAL A 13 1.29 27.21 -14.57
C VAL A 13 0.74 27.20 -13.14
N VAL A 14 0.37 28.36 -12.60
CA VAL A 14 -0.20 28.45 -11.24
C VAL A 14 -1.57 27.75 -11.17
N LEU A 15 -2.43 27.96 -12.17
CA LEU A 15 -3.74 27.30 -12.23
C LEU A 15 -3.63 25.77 -12.28
N VAL A 16 -2.78 25.26 -13.18
CA VAL A 16 -2.53 23.82 -13.31
C VAL A 16 -1.88 23.27 -12.06
N PHE A 17 -0.94 24.00 -11.45
CA PHE A 17 -0.32 23.61 -10.19
C PHE A 17 -1.35 23.50 -9.07
N LEU A 18 -2.21 24.50 -8.88
CA LEU A 18 -3.26 24.47 -7.87
C LEU A 18 -4.25 23.34 -8.12
N PHE A 19 -4.65 23.14 -9.38
CA PHE A 19 -5.51 22.03 -9.75
C PHE A 19 -4.85 20.68 -9.45
N ALA A 20 -3.59 20.49 -9.84
CA ALA A 20 -2.83 19.27 -9.57
C ALA A 20 -2.64 19.03 -8.07
N LEU A 21 -2.38 20.09 -7.30
CA LEU A 21 -2.26 20.03 -5.84
C LEU A 21 -3.57 19.56 -5.20
N VAL A 22 -4.71 20.15 -5.60
CA VAL A 22 -6.03 19.73 -5.09
C VAL A 22 -6.35 18.31 -5.54
N ALA A 23 -6.13 17.96 -6.81
CA ALA A 23 -6.42 16.65 -7.35
C ALA A 23 -5.59 15.55 -6.66
N VAL A 24 -4.30 15.79 -6.44
CA VAL A 24 -3.42 14.81 -5.76
C VAL A 24 -3.79 14.65 -4.29
N SER A 25 -4.14 15.75 -3.60
CA SER A 25 -4.61 15.68 -2.21
C SER A 25 -5.96 14.98 -2.11
N ALA A 26 -6.90 15.27 -3.01
CA ALA A 26 -8.23 14.65 -3.04
C ALA A 26 -8.15 13.15 -3.35
N ARG A 27 -7.21 12.72 -4.19
CA ARG A 27 -7.01 11.31 -4.58
C ARG A 27 -6.76 10.39 -3.39
N ILE A 28 -6.10 10.88 -2.33
CA ILE A 28 -5.84 10.11 -1.10
C ILE A 28 -7.14 9.78 -0.35
N PHE A 29 -8.14 10.66 -0.46
CA PHE A 29 -9.43 10.48 0.20
C PHE A 29 -10.47 9.75 -0.67
N LEU A 30 -10.09 9.30 -1.88
CA LEU A 30 -11.00 8.55 -2.74
C LEU A 30 -11.20 7.15 -2.13
N PRO A 31 -12.44 6.59 -2.14
CA PRO A 31 -12.70 5.27 -1.59
C PRO A 31 -11.76 4.19 -2.12
N SER A 32 -11.32 4.30 -3.37
CA SER A 32 -10.34 3.40 -3.98
C SER A 32 -8.94 3.45 -3.35
N ASP A 33 -8.49 4.61 -2.86
CA ASP A 33 -7.17 4.78 -2.22
C ASP A 33 -7.19 4.25 -0.78
N MET A 34 -8.32 4.40 -0.07
CA MET A 34 -8.52 3.89 1.29
C MET A 34 -9.01 2.42 1.35
N ALA A 35 -9.43 1.83 0.23
CA ALA A 35 -9.91 0.44 0.17
C ALA A 35 -8.79 -0.60 0.17
N ALA A 36 -7.52 -0.19 0.26
CA ALA A 36 -6.42 -1.12 0.43
C ALA A 36 -6.63 -1.89 1.75
N PRO A 37 -6.78 -3.23 1.71
CA PRO A 37 -6.86 -4.03 2.91
C PRO A 37 -5.64 -3.73 3.78
N ALA A 38 -5.86 -3.44 5.05
CA ALA A 38 -4.77 -3.30 6.00
C ALA A 38 -3.82 -4.51 5.86
N PRO A 39 -2.49 -4.32 5.97
CA PRO A 39 -1.57 -5.45 5.99
C PRO A 39 -2.02 -6.42 7.07
N ILE A 40 -2.64 -7.51 6.63
CA ILE A 40 -2.86 -8.66 7.48
C ILE A 40 -1.52 -9.38 7.49
N GLU A 41 -0.70 -9.10 8.50
CA GLU A 41 0.15 -10.18 8.97
C GLU A 41 -0.81 -11.33 9.25
N GLU A 42 -0.61 -12.49 8.62
CA GLU A 42 -1.12 -13.71 9.24
C GLU A 42 -0.54 -13.68 10.65
N VAL A 43 -1.36 -13.32 11.65
CA VAL A 43 -1.16 -13.77 13.03
C VAL A 43 -1.41 -15.27 13.00
N GLY A 44 -0.42 -15.89 12.42
CA GLY A 44 -0.16 -17.25 12.03
C GLY A 44 1.35 -17.30 11.84
N GLY A 45 2.09 -16.56 12.70
CA GLY A 45 3.40 -17.01 13.12
C GLY A 45 3.26 -18.51 13.38
N ASN A 46 4.20 -19.27 12.84
CA ASN A 46 4.19 -20.72 12.73
C ASN A 46 3.96 -21.43 14.08
N PHE A 47 2.78 -21.31 14.67
CA PHE A 47 2.21 -22.24 15.61
C PHE A 47 1.76 -23.43 14.76
N SER A 48 2.74 -24.09 14.14
CA SER A 48 2.65 -25.53 14.01
C SER A 48 2.74 -25.99 15.46
N PRO A 49 1.64 -26.42 16.12
CA PRO A 49 1.79 -27.10 17.40
C PRO A 49 2.71 -28.25 17.04
N THR A 50 3.95 -28.20 17.54
CA THR A 50 5.00 -29.12 17.14
C THR A 50 4.37 -30.49 17.12
N HIS A 51 4.19 -31.06 15.92
CA HIS A 51 3.81 -32.44 15.78
C HIS A 51 5.04 -33.19 16.27
N VAL A 52 5.15 -33.31 17.59
CA VAL A 52 6.11 -34.14 18.28
C VAL A 52 5.68 -35.53 17.90
N LYS A 53 6.20 -36.02 16.78
CA LYS A 53 6.15 -37.43 16.45
C LYS A 53 6.74 -38.14 17.66
N PRO A 54 5.94 -38.92 18.42
CA PRO A 54 6.49 -39.65 19.55
C PRO A 54 7.62 -40.54 19.03
N PRO A 55 8.71 -40.72 19.80
CA PRO A 55 9.77 -41.61 19.39
C PRO A 55 9.13 -42.98 19.12
N VAL A 56 9.26 -43.47 17.89
CA VAL A 56 8.90 -44.84 17.54
C VAL A 56 9.84 -45.72 18.37
N VAL A 57 9.31 -46.22 19.49
CA VAL A 57 9.96 -47.26 20.28
C VAL A 57 9.95 -48.51 19.42
N ASN A 58 11.09 -48.79 18.81
CA ASN A 58 11.35 -50.01 18.09
C ASN A 58 11.55 -51.14 19.11
N ASP A 59 10.44 -51.69 19.58
CA ASP A 59 10.40 -52.98 20.28
C ASP A 59 10.73 -54.10 19.26
N SER A 60 11.99 -54.18 18.88
CA SER A 60 12.59 -55.32 18.18
C SER A 60 13.60 -55.97 19.12
N ALA A 61 13.06 -56.51 20.22
CA ALA A 61 13.74 -57.47 21.07
C ALA A 61 12.76 -58.62 21.36
N SER A 62 12.59 -59.50 20.38
CA SER A 62 12.20 -60.92 20.53
C SER A 62 12.41 -61.64 19.21
#